data_AF-A0A9Q7TGW5-F1
#
_entry.id   AF-A0A9Q7TGW5-F1
#
_cell.length_a   1.000
_cell.length_b   1.000
_cell.length_c   1.000
_cell.angle_alpha   90.00
_cell.angle_beta   90.00
_cell.angle_gamma   90.00
#
_symmetry.space_group_name_H-M   'P 1'
#
loop_
_entity.id
_entity.type
_entity.pdbx_description
1 polymer ?
#
loop_
_entity_poly.entity_id
_entity_poly.type
_entity_poly.pdbx_seq_one_letter_code
_entity_poly.pdbx_strand_id
1 'polypeptide(L)'
;MGQSLSEPVTDKTTSSGGNDSLLYAISDMQGWRISMEDSHATILDLKDAKGDIVGSFFGVYDGHGGSSVAEYCGRNLHNNLISEEKFNKGHYLSALQAAFLKVDEDLKEDPRYVNDPSGCTAVTAFIQTDKDSKRVERVFCANAGDSRCVLSRAGDPIDMSTDHKPTLSSERQRIEAAGGYVSEGRVNGNLALSRAIGDFEFKRTFRLPVEQQIVTAFPEVRNMEILEGQDEFLVLACDGIWDCLSSREVVDIVRRSIANGMELKDICEDLMDRCLAPDSDTGGIGCDNMTVCVVALLNGRTKQEWYDWIKENIEVPRYGHRVTPKDVAPVFRNSPFTWRGQKTGIDGPVSIKSLLSGSLPRNDDDDDEAGGQLRLPGGLAGALSGAGIVFRPGGRSEEGEVVYEAHVVDEDDSGDEQSETSGQAQADGDAETKTSTTTTDASAEQEPRLVESPRMDAKPASSREESDKMEVDNETETSGKNK
;
A
#
# COMPACT_ATOMS: atom_id res chain seq x y z
N MET A 1 3.78 -17.51 2.00
CA MET A 1 2.78 -16.46 1.76
C MET A 1 2.21 -16.09 3.11
N GLY A 2 1.80 -14.85 3.32
CA GLY A 2 0.88 -14.55 4.42
C GLY A 2 -0.39 -15.39 4.26
N GLN A 3 -1.12 -15.62 5.35
CA GLN A 3 -2.37 -16.37 5.27
C GLN A 3 -3.35 -15.65 4.34
N SER A 4 -3.95 -16.39 3.41
CA SER A 4 -5.01 -15.90 2.53
C SER A 4 -6.36 -16.43 2.99
N LEU A 5 -7.41 -15.66 2.75
CA LEU A 5 -8.79 -16.07 2.98
C LEU A 5 -9.25 -17.10 1.95
N SER A 6 -10.34 -17.80 2.25
CA SER A 6 -11.01 -18.69 1.30
C SER A 6 -11.74 -17.93 0.18
N GLU A 7 -12.09 -16.67 0.44
CA GLU A 7 -12.69 -15.72 -0.50
C GLU A 7 -12.21 -14.30 -0.18
N PRO A 8 -12.05 -13.41 -1.18
CA PRO A 8 -11.58 -12.06 -0.93
C PRO A 8 -12.68 -11.20 -0.31
N VAL A 9 -12.28 -10.31 0.59
CA VAL A 9 -13.14 -9.22 1.08
C VAL A 9 -13.11 -8.11 0.05
N THR A 10 -14.19 -7.97 -0.71
CA THR A 10 -14.30 -7.07 -1.86
C THR A 10 -15.02 -5.75 -1.56
N ASP A 11 -15.47 -5.57 -0.32
CA ASP A 11 -16.00 -4.31 0.17
C ASP A 11 -14.92 -3.23 0.09
N LYS A 12 -15.31 -2.05 -0.41
CA LYS A 12 -14.41 -0.92 -0.63
C LYS A 12 -14.81 0.22 0.29
N THR A 13 -13.82 0.86 0.91
CA THR A 13 -14.01 2.11 1.64
C THR A 13 -13.50 3.25 0.78
N THR A 14 -14.39 4.14 0.33
CA THR A 14 -14.04 5.21 -0.61
C THR A 14 -14.34 6.58 -0.01
N SER A 15 -13.34 7.47 -0.04
CA SER A 15 -13.46 8.88 0.32
C SER A 15 -13.13 9.76 -0.89
N SER A 16 -13.79 10.91 -1.01
CA SER A 16 -13.51 11.88 -2.07
C SER A 16 -13.79 13.30 -1.59
N GLY A 17 -13.12 14.26 -2.21
CA GLY A 17 -13.27 15.66 -1.87
C GLY A 17 -12.45 16.56 -2.77
N GLY A 18 -12.41 17.84 -2.44
CA GLY A 18 -11.59 18.79 -3.16
C GLY A 18 -11.66 20.19 -2.59
N ASN A 19 -10.77 21.04 -3.09
CA ASN A 19 -10.78 22.48 -2.91
C ASN A 19 -10.63 23.14 -4.28
N ASP A 20 -10.36 24.44 -4.33
CA ASP A 20 -10.25 25.18 -5.58
C ASP A 20 -9.03 24.77 -6.44
N SER A 21 -8.04 24.12 -5.83
CA SER A 21 -6.80 23.71 -6.48
C SER A 21 -6.82 22.25 -6.92
N LEU A 22 -7.54 21.40 -6.18
CA LEU A 22 -7.45 19.94 -6.29
C LEU A 22 -8.80 19.26 -6.14
N LEU A 23 -8.96 18.13 -6.81
CA LEU A 23 -9.94 17.10 -6.44
C LEU A 23 -9.19 15.83 -6.12
N TYR A 24 -9.75 14.99 -5.26
CA TYR A 24 -9.22 13.67 -5.03
C TYR A 24 -10.33 12.64 -4.82
N ALA A 25 -9.96 11.40 -5.07
CA ALA A 25 -10.59 10.26 -4.45
C ALA A 25 -9.50 9.31 -3.93
N ILE A 26 -9.85 8.56 -2.88
CA ILE A 26 -9.03 7.49 -2.33
C ILE A 26 -9.96 6.33 -2.00
N SER A 27 -9.55 5.13 -2.35
CA SER A 27 -10.31 3.92 -2.06
C SER A 27 -9.37 2.84 -1.55
N ASP A 28 -9.87 2.03 -0.63
CA ASP A 28 -9.15 0.91 -0.05
C ASP A 28 -10.01 -0.36 0.00
N MET A 29 -9.37 -1.53 -0.13
CA MET A 29 -9.98 -2.85 -0.18
C MET A 29 -9.04 -3.89 0.43
N GLN A 30 -9.56 -4.74 1.31
CA GLN A 30 -8.76 -5.76 1.98
C GLN A 30 -8.29 -6.88 1.01
N GLY A 31 -9.14 -7.30 0.07
CA GLY A 31 -8.80 -8.35 -0.88
C GLY A 31 -8.63 -9.71 -0.20
N TRP A 32 -7.59 -10.45 -0.59
CA TRP A 32 -7.39 -11.84 -0.14
C TRP A 32 -6.66 -11.99 1.20
N ARG A 33 -6.11 -10.91 1.76
CA ARG A 33 -5.41 -10.95 3.06
C ARG A 33 -6.40 -11.15 4.21
N ILE A 34 -5.94 -11.78 5.30
CA ILE A 34 -6.74 -12.01 6.51
C ILE A 34 -7.03 -10.72 7.30
N SER A 35 -6.19 -9.69 7.12
CA SER A 35 -6.25 -8.38 7.77
C SER A 35 -6.16 -7.28 6.72
N MET A 36 -6.72 -6.12 7.03
CA MET A 36 -6.49 -4.85 6.34
C MET A 36 -5.45 -4.07 7.15
N GLU A 37 -4.22 -3.99 6.64
CA GLU A 37 -3.09 -3.34 7.32
C GLU A 37 -2.73 -1.98 6.71
N ASP A 38 -3.30 -1.65 5.55
CA ASP A 38 -3.18 -0.35 4.92
C ASP A 38 -3.87 0.78 5.71
N SER A 39 -3.31 1.99 5.59
CA SER A 39 -3.90 3.24 6.05
C SER A 39 -3.62 4.37 5.07
N HIS A 40 -4.27 5.52 5.25
CA HIS A 40 -4.07 6.68 4.40
C HIS A 40 -4.35 8.01 5.10
N ALA A 41 -3.93 9.12 4.48
CA ALA A 41 -4.19 10.48 4.95
C ALA A 41 -4.50 11.42 3.78
N THR A 42 -5.52 12.27 3.93
CA THR A 42 -5.94 13.24 2.91
C THR A 42 -6.27 14.60 3.55
N ILE A 43 -5.35 15.55 3.47
CA ILE A 43 -5.47 16.88 4.08
C ILE A 43 -5.46 17.93 2.97
N LEU A 44 -6.63 18.48 2.64
CA LEU A 44 -6.75 19.49 1.57
C LEU A 44 -6.14 20.84 1.94
N ASP A 45 -6.43 21.32 3.15
CA ASP A 45 -6.02 22.64 3.61
C ASP A 45 -4.96 22.49 4.70
N LEU A 46 -3.74 22.12 4.29
CA LEU A 46 -2.60 22.01 5.19
C LEU A 46 -2.15 23.41 5.60
N LYS A 47 -2.20 23.69 6.91
CA LYS A 47 -1.88 24.99 7.48
C LYS A 47 -0.49 25.00 8.10
N ASP A 48 0.26 26.06 7.87
CA ASP A 48 1.54 26.30 8.54
C ASP A 48 1.33 26.80 9.99
N ALA A 49 2.43 27.04 10.72
CA ALA A 49 2.37 27.54 12.09
C ALA A 49 1.72 28.93 12.24
N LYS A 50 1.55 29.68 11.14
CA LYS A 50 0.86 30.98 11.12
C LYS A 50 -0.64 30.83 10.85
N GLY A 51 -1.10 29.62 10.54
CA GLY A 51 -2.48 29.32 10.19
C GLY A 51 -2.80 29.54 8.70
N ASP A 52 -1.80 29.86 7.89
CA ASP A 52 -1.97 30.06 6.46
C ASP A 52 -2.03 28.70 5.75
N ILE A 53 -2.96 28.54 4.80
CA ILE A 53 -2.99 27.37 3.92
C ILE A 53 -1.78 27.46 2.99
N VAL A 54 -0.93 26.43 3.01
CA VAL A 54 0.31 26.36 2.21
C VAL A 54 0.27 25.25 1.15
N GLY A 55 -0.75 24.40 1.19
CA GLY A 55 -0.87 23.29 0.27
C GLY A 55 -1.79 22.20 0.77
N SER A 56 -1.68 21.04 0.15
CA SER A 56 -2.40 19.82 0.50
C SER A 56 -1.42 18.67 0.74
N PHE A 57 -1.82 17.70 1.55
CA PHE A 57 -1.02 16.52 1.87
C PHE A 57 -1.83 15.24 1.63
N PHE A 58 -1.22 14.30 0.92
CA PHE A 58 -1.76 12.96 0.67
C PHE A 58 -0.73 11.92 1.09
N GLY A 59 -1.17 10.82 1.69
CA GLY A 59 -0.31 9.70 2.07
C GLY A 59 -1.02 8.36 1.96
N VAL A 60 -0.29 7.35 1.48
CA VAL A 60 -0.67 5.94 1.52
C VAL A 60 0.39 5.19 2.32
N TYR A 61 -0.07 4.36 3.25
CA TYR A 61 0.76 3.64 4.21
C TYR A 61 0.39 2.16 4.14
N ASP A 62 1.28 1.34 3.61
CA ASP A 62 1.08 -0.11 3.51
C ASP A 62 1.69 -0.78 4.73
N GLY A 63 0.84 -1.35 5.59
CA GLY A 63 1.26 -1.96 6.85
C GLY A 63 1.65 -3.42 6.69
N HIS A 64 2.61 -3.86 7.49
CA HIS A 64 2.99 -5.27 7.56
C HIS A 64 3.26 -5.70 9.00
N GLY A 65 2.86 -6.92 9.34
CA GLY A 65 3.00 -7.44 10.70
C GLY A 65 2.02 -6.81 11.69
N GLY A 66 0.97 -6.15 11.19
CA GLY A 66 -0.05 -5.42 11.94
C GLY A 66 -0.31 -4.02 11.36
N SER A 67 -1.50 -3.47 11.63
CA SER A 67 -1.93 -2.15 11.12
C SER A 67 -1.48 -0.96 11.96
N SER A 68 -0.96 -1.18 13.17
CA SER A 68 -0.81 -0.13 14.20
C SER A 68 0.13 1.00 13.78
N VAL A 69 1.27 0.67 13.14
CA VAL A 69 2.23 1.65 12.63
C VAL A 69 1.67 2.43 11.43
N ALA A 70 0.99 1.75 10.49
CA ALA A 70 0.33 2.41 9.37
C ALA A 70 -0.76 3.38 9.84
N GLU A 71 -1.61 2.96 10.77
CA GLU A 71 -2.64 3.80 11.39
C GLU A 71 -2.05 4.99 12.15
N TYR A 72 -0.90 4.81 12.83
CA TYR A 72 -0.20 5.91 13.47
C TYR A 72 0.31 6.93 12.44
N CYS A 73 0.92 6.45 11.35
CA CYS A 73 1.42 7.30 10.28
C CYS A 73 0.29 8.11 9.62
N GLY A 74 -0.85 7.46 9.32
CA GLY A 74 -2.06 8.10 8.78
C GLY A 74 -2.55 9.27 9.64
N ARG A 75 -2.44 9.15 10.97
CA ARG A 75 -2.87 10.19 11.91
C ARG A 75 -1.84 11.28 12.18
N ASN A 76 -0.55 10.98 12.10
CA ASN A 76 0.48 11.84 12.72
C ASN A 76 1.53 12.41 11.75
N LEU A 77 1.81 11.77 10.60
CA LEU A 77 2.95 12.19 9.77
C LEU A 77 2.82 13.64 9.28
N HIS A 78 1.63 14.02 8.81
CA HIS A 78 1.34 15.39 8.37
C HIS A 78 1.40 16.41 9.51
N ASN A 79 1.09 16.01 10.74
CA ASN A 79 1.19 16.86 11.93
C ASN A 79 2.65 17.11 12.32
N ASN A 80 3.48 16.07 12.26
CA ASN A 80 4.92 16.21 12.45
C ASN A 80 5.53 17.10 11.35
N LEU A 81 5.11 16.92 10.09
CA LEU A 81 5.58 17.74 8.97
C LEU A 81 5.36 19.24 9.19
N ILE A 82 4.15 19.68 9.55
CA ILE A 82 3.86 21.11 9.75
C ILE A 82 4.54 21.68 11.00
N SER A 83 4.87 20.82 11.95
CA SER A 83 5.56 21.20 13.20
C SER A 83 7.06 21.41 12.98
N GLU A 84 7.63 20.92 11.88
CA GLU A 84 9.05 21.09 11.56
C GLU A 84 9.40 22.57 11.33
N GLU A 85 10.45 23.06 12.00
CA GLU A 85 10.98 24.41 11.76
C GLU A 85 11.40 24.59 10.28
N LYS A 86 11.91 23.52 9.66
CA LYS A 86 12.28 23.49 8.24
C LYS A 86 11.07 23.71 7.33
N PHE A 87 9.90 23.18 7.69
CA PHE A 87 8.66 23.38 6.92
C PHE A 87 8.27 24.86 6.93
N ASN A 88 8.31 25.47 8.12
CA ASN A 88 8.00 26.90 8.32
C ASN A 88 8.98 27.85 7.60
N LYS A 89 10.18 27.38 7.26
CA LYS A 89 11.18 28.10 6.45
C LYS A 89 11.07 27.82 4.95
N GLY A 90 10.09 27.02 4.51
CA GLY A 90 9.93 26.61 3.11
C GLY A 90 10.95 25.55 2.64
N HIS A 91 11.68 24.92 3.57
CA HIS A 91 12.64 23.86 3.27
C HIS A 91 11.95 22.48 3.26
N TYR A 92 10.91 22.35 2.43
CA TYR A 92 9.97 21.21 2.44
C TYR A 92 10.64 19.84 2.26
N LEU A 93 11.67 19.74 1.43
CA LEU A 93 12.41 18.49 1.21
C LEU A 93 12.97 17.95 2.53
N SER A 94 13.73 18.79 3.23
CA SER A 94 14.35 18.43 4.51
C SER A 94 13.34 18.31 5.66
N ALA A 95 12.19 18.98 5.55
CA ALA A 95 11.09 18.85 6.50
C ALA A 95 10.40 17.48 6.37
N LEU A 96 10.14 17.01 5.14
CA LEU A 96 9.59 15.66 4.90
C LEU A 96 10.52 14.58 5.45
N GLN A 97 11.84 14.71 5.20
CA GLN A 97 12.82 13.78 5.77
C GLN A 97 12.79 13.77 7.30
N ALA A 98 12.75 14.94 7.92
CA ALA A 98 12.69 15.06 9.37
C ALA A 98 11.38 14.50 9.94
N ALA A 99 10.24 14.76 9.30
CA ALA A 99 8.93 14.29 9.73
C ALA A 99 8.84 12.75 9.74
N PHE A 100 9.37 12.08 8.72
CA PHE A 100 9.42 10.61 8.68
C PHE A 100 10.26 10.05 9.83
N LEU A 101 11.47 10.59 10.04
CA LEU A 101 12.32 10.18 11.14
C LEU A 101 11.69 10.50 12.50
N LYS A 102 10.95 11.60 12.61
CA LYS A 102 10.27 11.99 13.83
C LYS A 102 9.13 11.05 14.19
N VAL A 103 8.31 10.65 13.22
CA VAL A 103 7.29 9.61 13.43
C VAL A 103 7.92 8.29 13.91
N ASP A 104 9.04 7.88 13.31
CA ASP A 104 9.77 6.66 13.71
C ASP A 104 10.32 6.77 15.14
N GLU A 105 10.82 7.94 15.53
CA GLU A 105 11.27 8.24 16.89
C GLU A 105 10.10 8.23 17.89
N ASP A 106 8.99 8.89 17.56
CA ASP A 106 7.80 8.97 18.43
C ASP A 106 7.24 7.56 18.72
N LEU A 107 7.20 6.69 17.72
CA LEU A 107 6.81 5.28 17.86
C LEU A 107 7.81 4.51 18.75
N LYS A 108 9.10 4.77 18.62
CA LYS A 108 10.14 4.11 19.41
C LYS A 108 10.13 4.52 20.88
N GLU A 109 9.74 5.77 21.17
CA GLU A 109 9.62 6.30 22.53
C GLU A 109 8.32 5.89 23.22
N ASP A 110 7.28 5.53 22.46
CA ASP A 110 6.00 5.10 23.01
C ASP A 110 6.02 3.61 23.43
N PRO A 111 5.80 3.28 24.71
CA PRO A 111 5.80 1.90 25.20
C PRO A 111 4.79 0.98 24.51
N ARG A 112 3.76 1.54 23.87
CA ARG A 112 2.76 0.78 23.11
C ARG A 112 3.29 0.26 21.78
N TYR A 113 4.26 0.95 21.17
CA TYR A 113 4.76 0.64 19.83
C TYR A 113 6.22 0.13 19.80
N VAL A 114 7.02 0.41 20.83
CA VAL A 114 8.45 0.03 20.87
C VAL A 114 8.72 -1.48 20.68
N ASN A 115 7.78 -2.34 21.10
CA ASN A 115 7.83 -3.80 20.94
C ASN A 115 6.77 -4.32 19.95
N ASP A 116 6.10 -3.42 19.24
CA ASP A 116 5.16 -3.80 18.18
C ASP A 116 5.98 -4.36 17.00
N PRO A 117 5.66 -5.57 16.52
CA PRO A 117 6.40 -6.17 15.41
C PRO A 117 6.06 -5.54 14.06
N SER A 118 5.02 -4.69 13.99
CA SER A 118 4.60 -4.08 12.74
C SER A 118 5.58 -3.03 12.22
N GLY A 119 5.54 -2.85 10.92
CA GLY A 119 6.10 -1.70 10.22
C GLY A 119 5.12 -1.22 9.17
N CYS A 120 5.47 -0.14 8.49
CA CYS A 120 4.74 0.26 7.30
C CYS A 120 5.65 0.94 6.29
N THR A 121 5.29 0.80 5.02
CA THR A 121 5.75 1.71 3.98
C THR A 121 5.05 3.06 4.13
N ALA A 122 5.59 4.08 3.48
CA ALA A 122 4.95 5.39 3.41
C ALA A 122 5.33 6.07 2.10
N VAL A 123 4.34 6.31 1.24
CA VAL A 123 4.44 7.22 0.10
C VAL A 123 3.54 8.42 0.34
N THR A 124 4.10 9.63 0.23
CA THR A 124 3.38 10.86 0.51
C THR A 124 3.61 11.90 -0.58
N ALA A 125 2.63 12.78 -0.78
CA ALA A 125 2.71 13.92 -1.67
C ALA A 125 2.26 15.18 -0.91
N PHE A 126 3.21 16.11 -0.70
CA PHE A 126 2.91 17.48 -0.31
C PHE A 126 2.81 18.34 -1.57
N ILE A 127 1.64 18.91 -1.81
CA ILE A 127 1.30 19.70 -2.99
C ILE A 127 1.24 21.16 -2.57
N GLN A 128 2.30 21.91 -2.90
CA GLN A 128 2.39 23.33 -2.61
C GLN A 128 1.46 24.12 -3.54
N THR A 129 0.59 24.94 -2.94
CA THR A 129 -0.31 25.83 -3.68
C THR A 129 0.06 27.29 -3.42
N ASP A 130 -0.05 28.10 -4.47
CA ASP A 130 0.07 29.55 -4.33
C ASP A 130 -1.19 30.11 -3.66
N LYS A 131 -0.96 30.99 -2.66
CA LYS A 131 -2.03 31.53 -1.79
C LYS A 131 -3.08 32.32 -2.56
N ASP A 132 -2.65 33.04 -3.59
CA ASP A 132 -3.50 34.01 -4.29
C ASP A 132 -4.16 33.40 -5.53
N SER A 133 -3.40 32.65 -6.32
CA SER A 133 -3.86 32.08 -7.59
C SER A 133 -4.55 30.72 -7.43
N LYS A 134 -4.43 30.07 -6.27
CA LYS A 134 -4.95 28.72 -6.01
C LYS A 134 -4.41 27.70 -7.02
N ARG A 135 -3.25 27.99 -7.61
CA ARG A 135 -2.55 27.13 -8.56
C ARG A 135 -1.56 26.26 -7.82
N VAL A 136 -1.33 25.06 -8.33
CA VAL A 136 -0.28 24.19 -7.81
C VAL A 136 1.05 24.65 -8.39
N GLU A 137 2.00 24.96 -7.53
CA GLU A 137 3.34 25.39 -7.96
C GLU A 137 4.28 24.20 -8.08
N ARG A 138 4.28 23.34 -7.05
CA ARG A 138 5.26 22.27 -6.90
C ARG A 138 4.69 21.12 -6.10
N VAL A 139 5.08 19.91 -6.46
CA VAL A 139 4.79 18.70 -5.70
C VAL A 139 6.08 18.16 -5.12
N PHE A 140 6.04 17.79 -3.84
CA PHE A 140 7.10 17.10 -3.12
C PHE A 140 6.59 15.70 -2.79
N CYS A 141 7.23 14.67 -3.36
CA CYS A 141 6.93 13.29 -3.04
C CYS A 141 8.01 12.73 -2.13
N ALA A 142 7.62 12.16 -0.98
CA ALA A 142 8.51 11.44 -0.09
C ALA A 142 8.10 9.97 -0.03
N ASN A 143 9.05 9.06 -0.22
CA ASN A 143 8.82 7.62 -0.22
C ASN A 143 9.81 6.87 0.67
N ALA A 144 9.31 5.97 1.51
CA ALA A 144 10.06 4.96 2.24
C ALA A 144 9.31 3.62 2.16
N GLY A 145 9.80 2.70 1.33
CA GLY A 145 9.14 1.44 1.00
C GLY A 145 8.88 1.30 -0.49
N ASP A 146 7.98 0.40 -0.87
CA ASP A 146 7.66 0.01 -2.25
C ASP A 146 6.23 0.38 -2.70
N SER A 147 5.48 1.11 -1.87
CA SER A 147 4.43 1.99 -2.36
C SER A 147 5.00 3.02 -3.36
N ARG A 148 4.17 3.49 -4.29
CA ARG A 148 4.63 4.37 -5.38
C ARG A 148 3.69 5.55 -5.65
N CYS A 149 4.30 6.67 -6.05
CA CYS A 149 3.62 7.86 -6.54
C CYS A 149 4.02 8.16 -7.98
N VAL A 150 3.04 8.45 -8.83
CA VAL A 150 3.21 8.73 -10.26
C VAL A 150 2.46 10.00 -10.63
N LEU A 151 3.10 10.90 -11.36
CA LEU A 151 2.50 12.09 -11.97
C LEU A 151 2.19 11.79 -13.44
N SER A 152 0.97 12.08 -13.91
CA SER A 152 0.66 12.10 -15.34
C SER A 152 0.99 13.48 -15.93
N ARG A 153 1.91 13.53 -16.89
CA ARG A 153 2.29 14.74 -17.64
C ARG A 153 2.09 14.52 -19.13
N ALA A 154 1.11 15.22 -19.72
CA ALA A 154 0.77 15.12 -21.13
C ALA A 154 0.55 13.67 -21.60
N GLY A 155 0.10 12.82 -20.68
CA GLY A 155 -0.05 11.39 -20.86
C GLY A 155 1.12 10.52 -20.48
N ASP A 156 2.32 11.04 -20.29
CA ASP A 156 3.44 10.23 -19.86
C ASP A 156 3.44 10.05 -18.34
N PRO A 157 3.67 8.82 -17.83
CA PRO A 157 3.90 8.60 -16.41
C PRO A 157 5.29 9.12 -16.03
N ILE A 158 5.34 9.94 -14.99
CA ILE A 158 6.57 10.39 -14.35
C ILE A 158 6.60 9.80 -12.94
N ASP A 159 7.51 8.86 -12.70
CA ASP A 159 7.67 8.24 -11.39
C ASP A 159 8.25 9.26 -10.39
N MET A 160 7.41 9.66 -9.43
CA MET A 160 7.74 10.63 -8.38
C MET A 160 8.45 9.98 -7.19
N SER A 161 8.56 8.66 -7.17
CA SER A 161 9.28 7.85 -6.19
C SER A 161 10.03 6.69 -6.83
N THR A 162 10.97 6.09 -6.10
CA THR A 162 11.53 4.76 -6.42
C THR A 162 11.08 3.77 -5.36
N ASP A 163 10.69 2.56 -5.78
CA ASP A 163 10.38 1.49 -4.84
C ASP A 163 11.67 0.99 -4.16
N HIS A 164 11.67 1.02 -2.84
CA HIS A 164 12.83 0.66 -2.02
C HIS A 164 12.87 -0.84 -1.73
N LYS A 165 13.12 -1.63 -2.78
CA LYS A 165 13.34 -3.07 -2.65
C LYS A 165 14.79 -3.38 -2.21
N PRO A 166 15.05 -4.41 -1.39
CA PRO A 166 16.41 -4.79 -0.94
C PRO A 166 17.39 -5.14 -2.07
N THR A 167 16.88 -5.48 -3.25
CA THR A 167 17.68 -5.77 -4.45
C THR A 167 18.24 -4.51 -5.12
N LEU A 168 17.70 -3.33 -4.82
CA LEU A 168 18.20 -2.06 -5.36
C LEU A 168 19.64 -1.82 -4.87
N SER A 169 20.53 -1.47 -5.79
CA SER A 169 21.97 -1.38 -5.51
C SER A 169 22.31 -0.45 -4.34
N SER A 170 21.65 0.71 -4.22
CA SER A 170 21.89 1.64 -3.10
C SER A 170 21.44 1.06 -1.77
N GLU A 171 20.30 0.38 -1.75
CA GLU A 171 19.71 -0.20 -0.55
C GLU A 171 20.50 -1.41 -0.09
N ARG A 172 20.87 -2.29 -1.02
CA ARG A 172 21.75 -3.44 -0.75
C ARG A 172 23.08 -3.01 -0.14
N GLN A 173 23.71 -1.98 -0.70
CA GLN A 173 24.96 -1.44 -0.15
C GLN A 173 24.78 -0.92 1.27
N ARG A 174 23.69 -0.20 1.57
CA ARG A 174 23.38 0.24 2.94
C ARG A 174 23.17 -0.95 3.88
N ILE A 175 22.37 -1.93 3.48
CA ILE A 175 22.07 -3.15 4.25
C ILE A 175 23.35 -3.90 4.61
N GLU A 176 24.21 -4.16 3.63
CA GLU A 176 25.47 -4.88 3.81
C GLU A 176 26.46 -4.07 4.65
N ALA A 177 26.56 -2.75 4.45
CA ALA A 177 27.38 -1.87 5.26
C ALA A 177 26.91 -1.78 6.73
N ALA A 178 25.61 -1.96 6.97
CA ALA A 178 25.01 -2.03 8.29
C ALA A 178 25.16 -3.40 8.98
N GLY A 179 25.80 -4.36 8.32
CA GLY A 179 26.03 -5.72 8.82
C GLY A 179 24.88 -6.70 8.56
N GLY A 180 23.86 -6.30 7.79
CA GLY A 180 22.84 -7.18 7.26
C GLY A 180 23.27 -7.86 5.96
N TYR A 181 22.36 -8.63 5.36
CA TYR A 181 22.56 -9.24 4.05
C TYR A 181 21.24 -9.28 3.28
N VAL A 182 21.32 -9.50 1.96
CA VAL A 182 20.14 -9.68 1.10
C VAL A 182 20.14 -11.09 0.55
N SER A 183 19.07 -11.84 0.79
CA SER A 183 18.85 -13.20 0.29
C SER A 183 17.46 -13.30 -0.32
N GLU A 184 17.36 -13.81 -1.55
CA GLU A 184 16.08 -13.96 -2.28
C GLU A 184 15.21 -12.69 -2.32
N GLY A 185 15.87 -11.53 -2.39
CA GLY A 185 15.22 -10.23 -2.41
C GLY A 185 14.75 -9.71 -1.05
N ARG A 186 15.11 -10.39 0.05
CA ARG A 186 14.72 -10.04 1.42
C ARG A 186 15.92 -9.65 2.27
N VAL A 187 15.74 -8.65 3.13
CA VAL A 187 16.67 -8.24 4.19
C VAL A 187 16.77 -9.37 5.20
N ASN A 188 17.99 -9.85 5.42
CA ASN A 188 18.32 -10.97 6.30
C ASN A 188 17.47 -12.22 6.04
N GLY A 189 17.02 -12.43 4.79
CA GLY A 189 16.13 -13.52 4.40
C GLY A 189 14.69 -13.39 4.90
N ASN A 190 14.32 -12.29 5.57
CA ASN A 190 13.01 -12.11 6.21
C ASN A 190 12.17 -11.03 5.51
N LEU A 191 12.55 -9.76 5.63
CA LEU A 191 11.72 -8.63 5.21
C LEU A 191 11.92 -8.26 3.73
N ALA A 192 10.85 -8.15 2.95
CA ALA A 192 10.91 -7.80 1.53
C ALA A 192 11.09 -6.30 1.25
N LEU A 193 11.16 -5.49 2.31
CA LEU A 193 11.33 -4.04 2.29
C LEU A 193 12.72 -3.65 2.76
N SER A 194 13.29 -2.63 2.13
CA SER A 194 14.55 -2.02 2.60
C SER A 194 14.32 -0.73 3.39
N ARG A 195 13.16 -0.09 3.25
CA ARG A 195 12.80 1.12 4.00
C ARG A 195 11.38 0.97 4.52
N ALA A 196 11.19 1.39 5.77
CA ALA A 196 9.91 1.34 6.47
C ALA A 196 9.99 2.17 7.76
N ILE A 197 8.84 2.67 8.20
CA ILE A 197 8.61 3.19 9.55
C ILE A 197 8.26 2.00 10.46
N GLY A 198 8.67 2.00 11.73
CA GLY A 198 8.55 0.82 12.61
C GLY A 198 9.71 -0.16 12.40
N ASP A 199 9.46 -1.47 12.36
CA ASP A 199 10.50 -2.49 12.11
C ASP A 199 11.75 -2.35 12.99
N PHE A 200 11.54 -2.03 14.28
CA PHE A 200 12.64 -1.62 15.16
C PHE A 200 13.69 -2.71 15.40
N GLU A 201 13.39 -3.97 15.11
CA GLU A 201 14.36 -5.06 15.15
C GLU A 201 15.51 -4.88 14.15
N PHE A 202 15.24 -4.23 13.01
CA PHE A 202 16.24 -3.95 11.96
C PHE A 202 16.97 -2.61 12.15
N LYS A 203 16.65 -1.86 13.21
CA LYS A 203 17.15 -0.49 13.50
C LYS A 203 18.02 -0.42 14.77
N ARG A 204 18.75 -1.49 15.08
CA ARG A 204 19.49 -1.67 16.35
C ARG A 204 21.01 -1.52 16.22
N THR A 205 21.51 -1.04 15.09
CA THR A 205 22.95 -0.85 14.89
C THR A 205 23.41 0.44 15.56
N PHE A 206 23.77 0.36 16.85
CA PHE A 206 24.08 1.50 17.74
C PHE A 206 25.12 2.51 17.21
N ARG A 207 26.03 2.08 16.34
CA ARG A 207 27.12 2.93 15.82
C ARG A 207 26.75 3.66 14.53
N LEU A 208 25.58 3.39 13.96
CA LEU A 208 25.15 3.98 12.71
C LEU A 208 24.05 5.01 12.96
N PRO A 209 24.03 6.09 12.18
CA PRO A 209 22.91 7.03 12.20
C PRO A 209 21.62 6.35 11.69
N VAL A 210 20.47 6.95 11.96
CA VAL A 210 19.14 6.35 11.67
C VAL A 210 18.92 6.10 10.17
N GLU A 211 19.56 6.89 9.32
CA GLU A 211 19.51 6.80 7.85
C GLU A 211 20.34 5.63 7.31
N GLN A 212 21.27 5.09 8.10
CA GLN A 212 22.20 4.03 7.70
C GLN A 212 21.92 2.70 8.38
N GLN A 213 20.76 2.54 9.02
CA GLN A 213 20.32 1.27 9.58
C GLN A 213 20.04 0.23 8.47
N ILE A 214 19.90 -1.05 8.85
CA ILE A 214 19.60 -2.14 7.90
C ILE A 214 18.29 -1.84 7.17
N VAL A 215 17.24 -1.51 7.91
CA VAL A 215 16.01 -0.90 7.42
C VAL A 215 15.96 0.53 7.96
N THR A 216 15.54 1.50 7.16
CA THR A 216 15.48 2.91 7.60
C THR A 216 14.14 3.55 7.26
N ALA A 217 13.66 4.43 8.14
CA ALA A 217 12.51 5.30 7.88
C ALA A 217 12.87 6.52 7.02
N PHE A 218 14.16 6.73 6.70
CA PHE A 218 14.61 7.90 5.95
C PHE A 218 14.09 7.87 4.50
N PRO A 219 13.24 8.83 4.09
CA PRO A 219 12.62 8.77 2.78
C PRO A 219 13.54 9.31 1.68
N GLU A 220 13.40 8.75 0.47
CA GLU A 220 13.74 9.50 -0.74
C GLU A 220 12.72 10.63 -0.90
N VAL A 221 13.17 11.86 -1.18
CA VAL A 221 12.28 12.98 -1.47
C VAL A 221 12.60 13.59 -2.83
N ARG A 222 11.64 13.55 -3.75
CA ARG A 222 11.68 14.23 -5.05
C ARG A 222 10.77 15.44 -5.04
N ASN A 223 11.12 16.45 -5.82
CA ASN A 223 10.24 17.59 -6.05
C ASN A 223 10.13 17.88 -7.54
N MET A 224 8.95 18.35 -7.97
CA MET A 224 8.66 18.66 -9.35
C MET A 224 7.81 19.91 -9.46
N GLU A 225 8.25 20.85 -10.28
CA GLU A 225 7.44 22.01 -10.67
C GLU A 225 6.30 21.56 -11.58
N ILE A 226 5.12 22.12 -11.32
CA ILE A 226 3.90 21.79 -12.05
C ILE A 226 3.76 22.66 -13.29
N LEU A 227 3.52 22.01 -14.42
CA LEU A 227 3.29 22.60 -15.72
C LEU A 227 1.77 22.63 -16.00
N GLU A 228 1.14 23.77 -15.77
CA GLU A 228 -0.34 23.98 -15.87
C GLU A 228 -1.00 23.43 -17.15
N GLY A 229 -0.26 23.39 -18.26
CA GLY A 229 -0.75 22.92 -19.57
C GLY A 229 -0.49 21.45 -19.87
N GLN A 230 0.20 20.73 -18.98
CA GLN A 230 0.65 19.36 -19.21
C GLN A 230 0.36 18.43 -18.03
N ASP A 231 0.48 18.89 -16.79
CA ASP A 231 0.28 18.04 -15.62
C ASP A 231 -1.19 17.85 -15.30
N GLU A 232 -1.58 16.58 -15.21
CA GLU A 232 -2.98 16.17 -15.20
C GLU A 232 -3.43 15.79 -13.79
N PHE A 233 -2.81 14.76 -13.22
CA PHE A 233 -3.13 14.20 -11.91
C PHE A 233 -1.94 13.43 -11.33
N LEU A 234 -1.98 13.17 -10.02
CA LEU A 234 -1.12 12.20 -9.35
C LEU A 234 -1.89 10.93 -8.99
N VAL A 235 -1.16 9.82 -8.92
CA VAL A 235 -1.64 8.56 -8.34
C VAL A 235 -0.66 8.11 -7.26
N LEU A 236 -1.15 7.88 -6.05
CA LEU A 236 -0.43 7.24 -4.96
C LEU A 236 -1.10 5.90 -4.68
N ALA A 237 -0.34 4.81 -4.61
CA ALA A 237 -0.92 3.52 -4.23
C ALA A 237 0.11 2.61 -3.56
N CYS A 238 -0.38 1.60 -2.84
CA CYS A 238 0.44 0.49 -2.33
C CYS A 238 0.80 -0.51 -3.44
N ASP A 239 1.67 -1.47 -3.12
CA ASP A 239 2.15 -2.44 -4.10
C ASP A 239 1.07 -3.42 -4.56
N GLY A 240 -0.03 -3.61 -3.80
CA GLY A 240 -1.22 -4.33 -4.24
C GLY A 240 -1.79 -3.84 -5.58
N ILE A 241 -1.55 -2.58 -5.94
CA ILE A 241 -1.82 -2.03 -7.29
C ILE A 241 -0.61 -2.17 -8.21
N TRP A 242 0.59 -1.75 -7.75
CA TRP A 242 1.77 -1.62 -8.59
C TRP A 242 2.43 -2.94 -9.00
N ASP A 243 2.14 -4.03 -8.29
CA ASP A 243 2.53 -5.39 -8.67
C ASP A 243 1.65 -5.93 -9.79
N CYS A 244 0.42 -5.40 -9.94
CA CYS A 244 -0.54 -5.80 -10.97
C CYS A 244 -0.43 -4.94 -12.24
N LEU A 245 -0.19 -3.63 -12.06
CA LEU A 245 -0.21 -2.64 -13.13
C LEU A 245 1.04 -1.77 -13.11
N SER A 246 1.64 -1.56 -14.29
CA SER A 246 2.73 -0.60 -14.43
C SER A 246 2.25 0.85 -14.31
N SER A 247 3.17 1.78 -13.99
CA SER A 247 2.90 3.23 -13.96
C SER A 247 2.19 3.73 -15.22
N ARG A 248 2.57 3.18 -16.39
CA ARG A 248 1.95 3.52 -17.68
C ARG A 248 0.50 3.04 -17.77
N GLU A 249 0.23 1.80 -17.38
CA GLU A 249 -1.11 1.22 -17.46
C GLU A 249 -2.09 1.94 -16.53
N VAL A 250 -1.65 2.27 -15.31
CA VAL A 250 -2.47 3.05 -14.37
C VAL A 250 -2.79 4.44 -14.94
N VAL A 251 -1.79 5.17 -15.48
CA VAL A 251 -2.04 6.47 -16.13
C VAL A 251 -3.01 6.34 -17.29
N ASP A 252 -2.90 5.28 -18.10
CA ASP A 252 -3.81 5.05 -19.23
C ASP A 252 -5.25 4.77 -18.82
N ILE A 253 -5.43 3.89 -17.82
CA ILE A 253 -6.75 3.57 -17.26
C ILE A 253 -7.38 4.85 -16.71
N VAL A 254 -6.67 5.58 -15.85
CA VAL A 254 -7.18 6.81 -15.22
C VAL A 254 -7.55 7.85 -16.28
N ARG A 255 -6.65 8.14 -17.24
CA ARG A 255 -6.90 9.08 -18.33
C ARG A 255 -8.13 8.70 -19.15
N ARG A 256 -8.24 7.42 -19.51
CA ARG A 256 -9.36 6.93 -20.34
C ARG A 256 -10.68 6.98 -19.57
N SER A 257 -10.69 6.63 -18.30
CA SER A 257 -11.88 6.66 -17.46
C SER A 257 -12.37 8.09 -17.21
N ILE A 258 -11.47 9.05 -17.00
CA ILE A 258 -11.81 10.49 -16.94
C ILE A 258 -12.44 10.95 -18.25
N ALA A 259 -11.84 10.61 -19.40
CA ALA A 259 -12.38 10.99 -20.72
C ALA A 259 -13.76 10.36 -21.02
N ASN A 260 -14.06 9.23 -20.40
CA ASN A 260 -15.36 8.57 -20.43
C ASN A 260 -16.36 9.17 -19.42
N GLY A 261 -15.93 10.11 -18.58
CA GLY A 261 -16.78 10.79 -17.59
C GLY A 261 -16.98 10.01 -16.29
N MET A 262 -16.12 9.03 -15.97
CA MET A 262 -16.18 8.32 -14.69
C MET A 262 -15.69 9.21 -13.55
N GLU A 263 -16.37 9.19 -12.41
CA GLU A 263 -15.93 9.93 -11.22
C GLU A 263 -14.65 9.34 -10.64
N LEU A 264 -13.78 10.16 -10.03
CA LEU A 264 -12.50 9.71 -9.47
C LEU A 264 -12.66 8.54 -8.49
N LYS A 265 -13.75 8.53 -7.70
CA LYS A 265 -14.07 7.43 -6.79
C LYS A 265 -14.26 6.10 -7.53
N ASP A 266 -15.02 6.11 -8.62
CA ASP A 266 -15.32 4.92 -9.41
C ASP A 266 -14.07 4.45 -10.16
N ILE A 267 -13.15 5.39 -10.48
CA ILE A 267 -11.84 5.08 -11.06
C ILE A 267 -10.94 4.36 -10.06
N CYS A 268 -10.89 4.83 -8.80
CA CYS A 268 -10.14 4.14 -7.75
C CYS A 268 -10.67 2.71 -7.53
N GLU A 269 -11.99 2.54 -7.48
CA GLU A 269 -12.63 1.22 -7.32
C GLU A 269 -12.35 0.30 -8.52
N ASP A 270 -12.46 0.81 -9.76
CA ASP A 270 -12.16 0.07 -10.99
C ASP A 270 -10.68 -0.37 -11.06
N LEU A 271 -9.74 0.45 -10.58
CA LEU A 271 -8.33 0.06 -10.50
C LEU A 271 -8.14 -1.15 -9.57
N MET A 272 -8.77 -1.15 -8.40
CA MET A 272 -8.70 -2.28 -7.46
C MET A 272 -9.37 -3.53 -8.02
N ASP A 273 -10.54 -3.40 -8.66
CA ASP A 273 -11.24 -4.54 -9.28
C ASP A 273 -10.42 -5.17 -10.41
N ARG A 274 -9.64 -4.37 -11.16
CA ARG A 274 -8.71 -4.89 -12.18
C ARG A 274 -7.53 -5.63 -11.57
N CYS A 275 -7.07 -5.20 -10.40
CA CYS A 275 -5.92 -5.78 -9.70
C CYS A 275 -6.28 -6.98 -8.84
N LEU A 276 -7.56 -7.16 -8.50
CA LEU A 276 -8.01 -8.29 -7.68
C LEU A 276 -7.89 -9.62 -8.44
N ALA A 277 -7.13 -10.53 -7.87
CA ALA A 277 -6.98 -11.87 -8.43
C ALA A 277 -8.30 -12.66 -8.35
N PRO A 278 -8.65 -13.46 -9.38
CA PRO A 278 -9.84 -14.30 -9.36
C PRO A 278 -9.71 -15.48 -8.40
N ASP A 279 -8.48 -15.88 -8.08
CA ASP A 279 -8.12 -16.96 -7.15
C ASP A 279 -6.80 -16.62 -6.45
N SER A 280 -6.56 -17.24 -5.29
CA SER A 280 -5.31 -17.08 -4.52
C SER A 280 -4.14 -17.94 -5.03
N ASP A 281 -4.37 -18.74 -6.08
CA ASP A 281 -3.36 -19.64 -6.68
C ASP A 281 -2.43 -18.92 -7.67
N THR A 282 -2.70 -17.64 -7.97
CA THR A 282 -1.97 -16.80 -8.94
C THR A 282 -0.60 -16.30 -8.47
N GLY A 283 0.05 -17.03 -7.56
CA GLY A 283 1.41 -16.71 -7.10
C GLY A 283 1.49 -15.44 -6.26
N GLY A 284 0.39 -15.02 -5.65
CA GLY A 284 0.29 -13.86 -4.76
C GLY A 284 0.00 -12.53 -5.44
N ILE A 285 0.13 -12.43 -6.77
CA ILE A 285 -0.19 -11.20 -7.51
C ILE A 285 -1.70 -10.95 -7.44
N GLY A 286 -2.11 -9.76 -6.98
CA GLY A 286 -3.52 -9.40 -6.83
C GLY A 286 -4.20 -10.00 -5.60
N CYS A 287 -3.42 -10.57 -4.67
CA CYS A 287 -3.90 -11.13 -3.41
C CYS A 287 -3.64 -10.22 -2.20
N ASP A 288 -3.20 -8.98 -2.42
CA ASP A 288 -2.84 -8.06 -1.35
C ASP A 288 -4.00 -7.16 -0.89
N ASN A 289 -3.77 -6.42 0.20
CA ASN A 289 -4.50 -5.18 0.46
C ASN A 289 -4.25 -4.20 -0.69
N MET A 290 -5.25 -3.37 -0.98
CA MET A 290 -5.16 -2.41 -2.07
C MET A 290 -5.65 -1.05 -1.58
N THR A 291 -4.83 -0.03 -1.74
CA THR A 291 -5.17 1.37 -1.49
C THR A 291 -4.68 2.21 -2.65
N VAL A 292 -5.56 3.02 -3.24
CA VAL A 292 -5.21 3.92 -4.35
C VAL A 292 -5.86 5.29 -4.19
N CYS A 293 -5.05 6.33 -4.34
CA CYS A 293 -5.45 7.72 -4.31
C CYS A 293 -5.17 8.38 -5.67
N VAL A 294 -6.18 8.98 -6.28
CA VAL A 294 -6.04 9.82 -7.48
C VAL A 294 -6.28 11.27 -7.10
N VAL A 295 -5.33 12.15 -7.40
CA VAL A 295 -5.38 13.60 -7.11
C VAL A 295 -5.35 14.39 -8.40
N ALA A 296 -6.47 14.98 -8.80
CA ALA A 296 -6.59 15.85 -9.97
C ALA A 296 -6.00 17.24 -9.71
N LEU A 297 -5.17 17.73 -10.63
CA LEU A 297 -4.57 19.06 -10.59
C LEU A 297 -5.43 20.04 -11.39
N LEU A 298 -6.32 20.79 -10.72
CA LEU A 298 -7.29 21.65 -11.40
C LEU A 298 -6.64 22.85 -12.08
N ASN A 299 -5.64 23.46 -11.42
CA ASN A 299 -4.91 24.61 -11.92
C ASN A 299 -5.84 25.71 -12.47
N GLY A 300 -6.79 26.16 -11.64
CA GLY A 300 -7.74 27.22 -11.97
C GLY A 300 -8.96 26.79 -12.81
N ARG A 301 -9.04 25.51 -13.20
CA ARG A 301 -10.23 24.93 -13.85
C ARG A 301 -11.25 24.50 -12.81
N THR A 302 -12.53 24.58 -13.15
CA THR A 302 -13.57 23.82 -12.45
C THR A 302 -13.38 22.31 -12.70
N LYS A 303 -14.07 21.48 -11.90
CA LYS A 303 -14.13 20.03 -12.13
C LYS A 303 -14.47 19.70 -13.59
N GLN A 304 -15.57 20.26 -14.12
CA GLN A 304 -16.03 19.94 -15.47
C GLN A 304 -15.02 20.37 -16.53
N GLU A 305 -14.48 21.58 -16.42
CA GLU A 305 -13.45 22.07 -17.34
C GLU A 305 -12.17 21.21 -17.32
N TRP A 306 -11.81 20.66 -16.16
CA TRP A 306 -10.68 19.74 -16.07
C TRP A 306 -10.96 18.39 -16.76
N TYR A 307 -12.16 17.81 -16.56
CA TYR A 307 -12.57 16.59 -17.26
C TYR A 307 -12.60 16.79 -18.78
N ASP A 308 -13.20 17.89 -19.24
CA ASP A 308 -13.25 18.24 -20.66
C ASP A 308 -11.83 18.46 -21.23
N TRP A 309 -10.95 19.11 -20.47
CA TRP A 309 -9.55 19.31 -20.87
C TRP A 309 -8.78 17.99 -21.02
N ILE A 310 -8.94 17.02 -20.11
CA ILE A 310 -8.34 15.69 -20.25
C ILE A 310 -8.88 14.98 -21.48
N LYS A 311 -10.20 15.02 -21.70
CA LYS A 311 -10.85 14.40 -22.86
C LYS A 311 -10.34 14.99 -24.18
N GLU A 312 -10.26 16.31 -24.29
CA GLU A 312 -9.72 16.99 -25.46
C GLU A 312 -8.26 16.61 -25.74
N ASN A 313 -7.43 16.51 -24.70
CA ASN A 313 -6.03 16.11 -24.82
C ASN A 313 -5.85 14.67 -25.34
N ILE A 314 -6.86 13.82 -25.20
CA ILE A 314 -6.87 12.43 -25.68
C ILE A 314 -7.44 12.34 -27.10
N GLU A 315 -8.53 13.05 -27.38
CA GLU A 315 -9.18 13.05 -28.69
C GLU A 315 -8.38 13.79 -29.77
N VAL A 316 -7.75 14.90 -29.38
CA VAL A 316 -6.90 15.72 -30.26
C VAL A 316 -5.55 15.99 -29.56
N PRO A 317 -4.66 14.99 -29.49
CA PRO A 317 -3.38 15.14 -28.80
C PRO A 317 -2.57 16.29 -29.40
N ARG A 318 -2.11 17.21 -28.54
CA ARG A 318 -1.19 18.27 -28.95
C ARG A 318 0.14 17.64 -29.40
N TYR A 319 0.87 18.33 -30.26
CA TYR A 319 2.18 17.86 -30.72
C TYR A 319 3.10 17.57 -29.52
N GLY A 320 3.59 16.33 -29.44
CA GLY A 320 4.44 15.86 -28.33
C GLY A 320 3.70 15.24 -27.16
N HIS A 321 2.36 15.30 -27.10
CA HIS A 321 1.58 14.57 -26.10
C HIS A 321 1.49 13.09 -26.47
N ARG A 322 1.51 12.24 -25.46
CA ARG A 322 1.38 10.80 -25.64
C ARG A 322 -0.07 10.42 -25.94
N VAL A 323 -0.23 9.51 -26.91
CA VAL A 323 -1.54 8.93 -27.26
C VAL A 323 -1.94 7.92 -26.19
N THR A 324 -3.05 8.18 -25.49
CA THR A 324 -3.67 7.18 -24.60
C THR A 324 -4.29 6.07 -25.44
N PRO A 325 -4.00 4.79 -25.14
CA PRO A 325 -4.66 3.65 -25.77
C PRO A 325 -6.19 3.71 -25.61
N LYS A 326 -6.92 3.10 -26.55
CA LYS A 326 -8.38 2.96 -26.44
C LYS A 326 -8.80 1.99 -25.35
N ASP A 327 -7.93 1.03 -25.05
CA ASP A 327 -8.15 -0.03 -24.07
C ASP A 327 -6.81 -0.45 -23.46
N VAL A 328 -6.85 -0.90 -22.22
CA VAL A 328 -5.71 -1.47 -21.49
C VAL A 328 -6.07 -2.93 -21.20
N ALA A 329 -5.16 -3.84 -21.56
CA ALA A 329 -5.42 -5.26 -21.42
C ALA A 329 -5.77 -5.61 -19.95
N PRO A 330 -6.73 -6.51 -19.72
CA PRO A 330 -7.05 -6.93 -18.36
C PRO A 330 -5.84 -7.65 -17.74
N VAL A 331 -5.59 -7.37 -16.45
CA VAL A 331 -4.49 -7.99 -15.67
C VAL A 331 -4.65 -9.51 -15.68
N PHE A 332 -5.84 -9.97 -15.32
CA PHE A 332 -6.20 -11.38 -15.38
C PHE A 332 -7.03 -11.64 -16.64
N ARG A 333 -6.54 -12.53 -17.51
CA ARG A 333 -7.36 -13.02 -18.62
C ARG A 333 -8.48 -13.86 -18.04
N ASN A 334 -9.70 -13.35 -18.07
CA ASN A 334 -10.89 -14.18 -17.88
C ASN A 334 -10.78 -15.38 -18.83
N SER A 335 -10.55 -16.57 -18.29
CA SER A 335 -10.71 -17.79 -19.06
C SER A 335 -12.23 -17.98 -19.16
N PRO A 336 -12.86 -17.76 -20.34
CA PRO A 336 -14.29 -17.99 -20.44
C PRO A 336 -14.55 -19.46 -20.11
N PHE A 337 -15.47 -19.68 -19.17
CA PHE A 337 -16.01 -21.00 -18.85
C PHE A 337 -16.67 -21.57 -20.11
N THR A 338 -15.90 -22.33 -20.90
CA THR A 338 -16.37 -22.93 -22.14
C THR A 338 -16.72 -24.39 -21.87
N TRP A 339 -18.03 -24.66 -21.95
CA TRP A 339 -18.56 -26.00 -22.08
C TRP A 339 -17.87 -26.69 -23.26
N ARG A 340 -17.34 -27.90 -23.04
CA ARG A 340 -16.60 -28.67 -24.06
C ARG A 340 -17.44 -28.82 -25.33
N GLY A 341 -16.93 -28.29 -26.43
CA GLY A 341 -17.45 -28.56 -27.76
C GLY A 341 -16.54 -28.00 -28.85
N GLN A 342 -15.72 -28.89 -29.42
CA GLN A 342 -15.12 -28.79 -30.75
C GLN A 342 -13.72 -28.14 -30.88
N LYS A 343 -12.75 -28.99 -31.26
CA LYS A 343 -11.38 -28.67 -31.66
C LYS A 343 -11.35 -28.05 -33.06
N THR A 344 -10.67 -26.92 -33.22
CA THR A 344 -9.78 -26.54 -34.35
C THR A 344 -9.01 -25.30 -33.87
N GLY A 345 -7.69 -25.33 -33.72
CA GLY A 345 -6.73 -25.07 -34.80
C GLY A 345 -5.78 -23.98 -34.29
N ILE A 346 -4.49 -24.24 -34.41
CA ILE A 346 -3.37 -23.61 -33.70
C ILE A 346 -3.07 -22.22 -34.29
N ASP A 347 -2.93 -21.19 -33.43
CA ASP A 347 -1.91 -20.14 -33.49
C ASP A 347 -2.07 -19.16 -32.31
N GLY A 348 -1.10 -19.13 -31.38
CA GLY A 348 -1.08 -18.21 -30.23
C GLY A 348 0.09 -18.48 -29.27
N PRO A 349 0.66 -17.45 -28.61
CA PRO A 349 1.90 -17.55 -27.85
C PRO A 349 1.73 -18.37 -26.57
N VAL A 350 2.82 -19.03 -26.17
CA VAL A 350 2.91 -20.04 -25.10
C VAL A 350 2.27 -19.56 -23.79
N SER A 351 1.22 -20.25 -23.34
CA SER A 351 0.63 -20.09 -22.01
C SER A 351 1.47 -20.83 -20.97
N ILE A 352 1.66 -20.24 -19.79
CA ILE A 352 2.35 -20.84 -18.63
C ILE A 352 1.79 -22.25 -18.29
N LYS A 353 0.53 -22.54 -18.61
CA LYS A 353 -0.05 -23.90 -18.50
C LYS A 353 0.69 -24.95 -19.32
N SER A 354 1.25 -24.59 -20.48
CA SER A 354 2.02 -25.49 -21.35
C SER A 354 3.41 -25.83 -20.80
N LEU A 355 3.97 -25.00 -19.93
CA LEU A 355 5.26 -25.27 -19.28
C LEU A 355 5.11 -26.20 -18.07
N LEU A 356 3.93 -26.21 -17.45
CA LEU A 356 3.64 -26.97 -16.23
C LEU A 356 2.97 -28.33 -16.49
N SER A 357 2.26 -28.50 -17.60
CA SER A 357 1.69 -29.81 -17.99
C SER A 357 2.67 -30.58 -18.88
N GLY A 358 3.66 -31.24 -18.27
CA GLY A 358 4.46 -32.25 -18.96
C GLY A 358 3.56 -33.33 -19.58
N SER A 359 3.39 -33.31 -20.89
CA SER A 359 2.70 -34.35 -21.65
C SER A 359 3.51 -34.65 -22.89
N LEU A 360 4.53 -35.50 -22.73
CA LEU A 360 5.12 -36.22 -23.86
C LEU A 360 4.27 -37.46 -24.16
N PRO A 361 4.13 -37.86 -25.44
CA PRO A 361 3.39 -39.06 -25.82
C PRO A 361 4.10 -40.31 -25.28
N ARG A 362 3.30 -41.19 -24.66
CA ARG A 362 3.72 -42.53 -24.21
C ARG A 362 4.24 -43.34 -25.39
N ASN A 363 5.49 -43.76 -25.33
CA ASN A 363 5.92 -45.02 -25.91
C ASN A 363 5.91 -46.05 -24.78
N ASP A 364 5.27 -47.18 -25.06
CA ASP A 364 5.28 -48.37 -24.22
C ASP A 364 6.72 -48.89 -24.11
N ASP A 365 7.22 -49.04 -22.89
CA ASP A 365 7.97 -50.20 -22.38
C ASP A 365 8.63 -49.87 -21.02
N ASP A 366 8.50 -50.83 -20.10
CA ASP A 366 9.19 -51.05 -18.81
C ASP A 366 8.71 -50.32 -17.52
N ASP A 367 8.45 -51.18 -16.52
CA ASP A 367 8.03 -50.93 -15.14
C ASP A 367 9.09 -50.17 -14.31
N ASP A 368 8.66 -49.22 -13.47
CA ASP A 368 9.08 -49.08 -12.06
C ASP A 368 8.46 -47.82 -11.40
N GLU A 369 7.88 -47.99 -10.21
CA GLU A 369 7.37 -46.92 -9.34
C GLU A 369 8.53 -46.13 -8.68
N ALA A 370 8.62 -44.81 -8.88
CA ALA A 370 9.29 -43.88 -7.98
C ALA A 370 8.84 -42.42 -8.19
N GLY A 371 8.62 -41.68 -7.10
CA GLY A 371 7.97 -40.37 -7.03
C GLY A 371 8.61 -39.25 -7.87
N GLY A 372 7.75 -38.41 -8.47
CA GLY A 372 8.15 -37.31 -9.35
C GLY A 372 8.73 -36.11 -8.60
N GLN A 373 10.00 -35.79 -8.86
CA GLN A 373 10.67 -34.55 -8.47
C GLN A 373 10.52 -33.48 -9.56
N LEU A 374 10.19 -32.24 -9.18
CA LEU A 374 10.14 -31.07 -10.08
C LEU A 374 11.47 -30.30 -10.00
N ARG A 375 12.13 -30.08 -11.16
CA ARG A 375 13.38 -29.29 -11.28
C ARG A 375 13.08 -27.99 -12.01
N LEU A 376 13.51 -26.84 -11.49
CA LEU A 376 13.27 -25.51 -12.10
C LEU A 376 14.57 -24.70 -12.26
N PRO A 377 14.71 -23.92 -13.35
CA PRO A 377 15.86 -23.03 -13.57
C PRO A 377 15.77 -21.74 -12.72
N GLY A 378 16.93 -21.19 -12.34
CA GLY A 378 17.07 -20.15 -11.29
C GLY A 378 16.31 -18.82 -11.51
N GLY A 379 15.90 -18.50 -12.74
CA GLY A 379 15.05 -17.33 -13.00
C GLY A 379 13.60 -17.47 -12.50
N LEU A 380 13.07 -18.70 -12.44
CA LEU A 380 11.72 -18.98 -11.95
C LEU A 380 11.66 -19.01 -10.40
N ALA A 381 12.79 -19.29 -9.74
CA ALA A 381 12.89 -19.33 -8.29
C ALA A 381 12.64 -17.94 -7.65
N GLY A 382 13.08 -16.86 -8.31
CA GLY A 382 12.89 -15.49 -7.82
C GLY A 382 11.44 -15.00 -7.86
N ALA A 383 10.59 -15.57 -8.71
CA ALA A 383 9.14 -15.26 -8.74
C ALA A 383 8.35 -16.05 -7.70
N LEU A 384 8.89 -17.16 -7.20
CA LEU A 384 8.22 -18.06 -6.24
C LEU A 384 8.69 -17.82 -4.78
N SER A 385 9.72 -17.02 -4.53
CA SER A 385 10.19 -16.66 -3.18
C SER A 385 9.27 -15.66 -2.45
N GLY A 386 8.35 -15.01 -3.16
CA GLY A 386 7.19 -14.34 -2.57
C GLY A 386 6.24 -15.31 -1.85
N ALA A 387 6.33 -16.61 -2.15
CA ALA A 387 5.36 -17.61 -1.73
C ALA A 387 5.69 -18.37 -0.42
N GLY A 388 6.81 -18.08 0.25
CA GLY A 388 7.17 -18.74 1.53
C GLY A 388 7.64 -20.20 1.39
N ILE A 389 8.15 -20.59 0.22
CA ILE A 389 8.74 -21.91 -0.01
C ILE A 389 10.25 -21.84 0.28
N VAL A 390 10.75 -22.73 1.14
CA VAL A 390 12.18 -22.83 1.49
C VAL A 390 12.87 -23.79 0.52
N PHE A 391 13.81 -23.28 -0.26
CA PHE A 391 14.67 -24.10 -1.11
C PHE A 391 15.99 -24.39 -0.39
N ARG A 392 16.33 -25.66 -0.21
CA ARG A 392 17.67 -26.05 0.25
C ARG A 392 18.56 -26.36 -0.96
N PRO A 393 19.84 -25.96 -0.95
CA PRO A 393 20.76 -26.41 -1.98
C PRO A 393 20.93 -27.93 -1.87
N GLY A 394 20.45 -28.64 -2.88
CA GLY A 394 20.83 -30.01 -3.18
C GLY A 394 22.20 -30.05 -3.87
N GLY A 395 22.68 -31.27 -4.15
CA GLY A 395 24.00 -31.51 -4.72
C GLY A 395 24.27 -30.74 -6.03
N ARG A 396 25.56 -30.47 -6.29
CA ARG A 396 26.01 -29.89 -7.57
C ARG A 396 25.90 -30.89 -8.71
N SER A 397 25.44 -30.45 -9.88
CA SER A 397 25.60 -31.23 -11.11
C SER A 397 27.08 -31.31 -11.51
N GLU A 398 27.44 -32.29 -12.35
CA GLU A 398 28.82 -32.47 -12.86
C GLU A 398 29.33 -31.24 -13.65
N GLU A 399 28.44 -30.32 -14.04
CA GLU A 399 28.77 -29.07 -14.76
C GLU A 399 28.78 -27.82 -13.84
N GLY A 400 28.59 -27.97 -12.53
CA GLY A 400 28.78 -26.90 -11.54
C GLY A 400 27.54 -26.07 -11.18
N GLU A 401 26.36 -26.41 -11.70
CA GLU A 401 25.08 -25.81 -11.32
C GLU A 401 24.58 -26.33 -9.96
N VAL A 402 24.01 -25.42 -9.16
CA VAL A 402 23.40 -25.74 -7.84
C VAL A 402 21.95 -26.17 -8.07
N VAL A 403 21.62 -27.41 -7.72
CA VAL A 403 20.26 -27.96 -7.80
C VAL A 403 19.57 -27.68 -6.47
N TYR A 404 18.28 -27.34 -6.47
CA TYR A 404 17.52 -27.09 -5.23
C TYR A 404 16.41 -28.11 -5.04
N GLU A 405 16.26 -28.59 -3.80
CA GLU A 405 15.19 -29.50 -3.40
C GLU A 405 14.13 -28.73 -2.62
N ALA A 406 12.86 -28.95 -2.97
CA ALA A 406 11.70 -28.34 -2.31
C ALA A 406 11.19 -29.26 -1.20
N HIS A 407 11.01 -28.73 0.01
CA HIS A 407 10.38 -29.44 1.13
C HIS A 407 9.14 -28.69 1.62
N VAL A 408 8.02 -29.40 1.73
CA VAL A 408 6.83 -28.95 2.46
C VAL A 408 7.04 -29.39 3.91
N VAL A 409 6.98 -28.46 4.86
CA VAL A 409 7.06 -28.78 6.29
C VAL A 409 5.63 -28.86 6.80
N ASP A 410 5.14 -30.09 7.02
CA ASP A 410 3.90 -30.33 7.75
C ASP A 410 4.23 -30.24 9.25
N GLU A 411 3.75 -29.21 9.94
CA GLU A 411 3.77 -29.17 11.41
C GLU A 411 2.53 -29.88 11.94
N ASP A 412 2.65 -31.19 12.19
CA ASP A 412 1.80 -31.95 13.09
C ASP A 412 2.62 -33.14 13.63
N ASP A 413 3.31 -32.98 14.77
CA ASP A 413 3.42 -34.08 15.71
C ASP A 413 3.58 -33.59 17.16
N SER A 414 2.67 -34.08 17.99
CA SER A 414 2.60 -33.85 19.43
C SER A 414 3.15 -35.11 20.09
N GLY A 415 4.35 -35.00 20.66
CA GLY A 415 5.00 -36.12 21.34
C GLY A 415 5.58 -35.68 22.67
N ASP A 416 4.85 -35.93 23.75
CA ASP A 416 5.36 -35.97 25.11
C ASP A 416 6.50 -37.01 25.22
N GLU A 417 7.70 -36.60 25.64
CA GLU A 417 8.63 -37.51 26.31
C GLU A 417 9.28 -36.85 27.52
N GLN A 418 8.98 -37.44 28.68
CA GLN A 418 9.63 -37.24 29.96
C GLN A 418 11.08 -37.73 29.89
N SER A 419 12.01 -36.97 30.46
CA SER A 419 13.23 -37.57 31.03
C SER A 419 13.63 -36.89 32.33
N GLU A 420 13.60 -37.69 33.38
CA GLU A 420 14.15 -37.42 34.69
C GLU A 420 15.69 -37.40 34.61
N THR A 421 16.34 -36.39 35.19
CA THR A 421 17.62 -36.61 35.87
C THR A 421 17.72 -35.74 37.12
N SER A 422 17.84 -36.44 38.24
CA SER A 422 18.11 -35.99 39.60
C SER A 422 19.49 -35.33 39.76
N GLY A 423 19.59 -34.31 40.63
CA GLY A 423 20.86 -33.78 41.13
C GLY A 423 20.65 -32.78 42.28
N GLN A 424 20.97 -33.21 43.50
CA GLN A 424 20.66 -32.62 44.80
C GLN A 424 21.26 -31.23 45.12
N ALA A 425 20.42 -30.43 45.78
CA ALA A 425 20.62 -29.69 47.03
C ALA A 425 21.91 -28.89 47.32
N GLN A 426 21.74 -27.61 47.67
CA GLN A 426 22.04 -27.15 49.04
C GLN A 426 21.32 -25.83 49.36
N ALA A 427 20.66 -25.82 50.52
CA ALA A 427 20.04 -24.68 51.15
C ALA A 427 21.01 -24.01 52.12
N ASP A 428 20.82 -22.70 52.32
CA ASP A 428 21.01 -21.89 53.53
C ASP A 428 20.54 -20.47 53.12
N GLY A 429 19.74 -19.69 53.84
CA GLY A 429 19.37 -19.71 55.24
C GLY A 429 19.23 -18.25 55.69
N ASP A 430 17.98 -17.84 55.93
CA ASP A 430 17.51 -16.94 56.98
C ASP A 430 17.52 -15.39 56.94
N ALA A 431 16.35 -14.93 57.44
CA ALA A 431 16.02 -13.77 58.29
C ALA A 431 15.82 -12.40 57.60
N GLU A 432 14.57 -11.95 57.41
CA GLU A 432 13.71 -11.25 58.39
C GLU A 432 14.36 -10.01 59.03
N THR A 433 13.81 -8.80 58.85
CA THR A 433 12.86 -8.20 59.82
C THR A 433 12.21 -6.90 59.31
N LYS A 434 11.02 -6.66 59.86
CA LYS A 434 10.01 -5.60 59.68
C LYS A 434 10.42 -4.23 60.27
N THR A 435 9.79 -3.14 59.77
CA THR A 435 8.84 -2.19 60.46
C THR A 435 8.74 -0.87 59.65
N SER A 436 7.56 -0.41 59.19
CA SER A 436 6.56 0.46 59.87
C SER A 436 7.17 1.77 60.40
N THR A 437 6.72 3.01 60.11
CA THR A 437 5.36 3.58 60.26
C THR A 437 5.32 5.06 59.76
N THR A 438 4.19 5.53 59.17
CA THR A 438 3.47 6.85 59.29
C THR A 438 4.21 8.22 59.16
N THR A 439 3.73 9.37 58.63
CA THR A 439 2.49 9.93 58.01
C THR A 439 2.72 11.43 57.70
N THR A 440 1.85 12.04 56.86
CA THR A 440 1.55 13.49 56.64
C THR A 440 2.54 14.26 55.74
N ASP A 441 2.17 15.18 54.82
CA ASP A 441 0.92 15.91 54.56
C ASP A 441 0.86 16.36 53.06
N ALA A 442 -0.32 16.80 52.65
CA ALA A 442 -0.78 17.04 51.29
C ALA A 442 -0.34 18.38 50.63
N SER A 443 -0.29 18.37 49.29
CA SER A 443 -0.65 19.52 48.45
C SER A 443 -1.15 19.03 47.09
N ALA A 444 -2.35 19.47 46.74
CA ALA A 444 -3.11 19.08 45.56
C ALA A 444 -2.70 19.84 44.30
N GLU A 445 -2.58 19.14 43.17
CA GLU A 445 -2.85 19.69 41.84
C GLU A 445 -3.67 18.68 41.03
N GLN A 446 -4.73 19.19 40.40
CA GLN A 446 -5.77 18.44 39.71
C GLN A 446 -5.26 17.86 38.38
N GLU A 447 -5.52 16.56 38.17
CA GLU A 447 -5.44 15.93 36.85
C GLU A 447 -6.56 16.47 35.93
N PRO A 448 -6.26 16.79 34.65
CA PRO A 448 -7.29 17.11 33.68
C PRO A 448 -8.04 15.84 33.25
N ARG A 449 -9.35 15.83 33.49
CA ARG A 449 -10.29 14.81 33.01
C ARG A 449 -10.38 14.81 31.49
N LEU A 450 -10.22 13.64 30.89
CA LEU A 450 -10.59 13.35 29.51
C LEU A 450 -12.09 13.59 29.31
N VAL A 451 -12.44 14.47 28.38
CA VAL A 451 -13.80 14.61 27.86
C VAL A 451 -13.90 13.70 26.65
N GLU A 452 -14.51 12.54 26.83
CA GLU A 452 -14.92 11.67 25.72
C GLU A 452 -15.97 12.40 24.87
N SER A 453 -15.71 12.51 23.57
CA SER A 453 -16.71 12.98 22.61
C SER A 453 -17.69 11.84 22.29
N PRO A 454 -19.01 12.07 22.18
CA PRO A 454 -19.98 10.98 22.03
C PRO A 454 -19.81 10.24 20.71
N ARG A 455 -19.72 8.91 20.79
CA ARG A 455 -19.91 8.00 19.65
C ARG A 455 -21.30 8.25 19.05
N MET A 456 -21.36 8.49 17.75
CA MET A 456 -22.63 8.41 17.02
C MET A 456 -22.91 6.94 16.72
N ASP A 457 -23.81 6.35 17.50
CA ASP A 457 -24.33 5.01 17.23
C ASP A 457 -25.12 5.00 15.93
N ALA A 458 -24.70 4.15 15.00
CA ALA A 458 -25.47 3.82 13.80
C ALA A 458 -26.82 3.20 14.21
N LYS A 459 -27.93 3.80 13.79
CA LYS A 459 -29.26 3.22 13.96
C LYS A 459 -29.46 2.03 13.02
N PRO A 460 -30.07 0.93 13.47
CA PRO A 460 -30.33 -0.23 12.64
C PRO A 460 -31.50 0.05 11.68
N ALA A 461 -31.38 -0.45 10.46
CA ALA A 461 -32.47 -0.50 9.49
C ALA A 461 -33.48 -1.59 9.89
N SER A 462 -34.77 -1.25 9.97
CA SER A 462 -35.86 -2.23 10.06
C SER A 462 -36.98 -1.93 9.06
N SER A 463 -37.11 -2.84 8.09
CA SER A 463 -38.27 -3.36 7.37
C SER A 463 -39.65 -2.66 7.38
N ARG A 464 -40.15 -2.42 6.14
CA ARG A 464 -41.47 -2.71 5.51
C ARG A 464 -42.79 -2.60 6.31
N GLU A 465 -43.73 -1.83 5.74
CA GLU A 465 -45.15 -2.15 5.35
C GLU A 465 -45.81 -0.83 4.87
N GLU A 466 -46.13 -0.60 3.59
CA GLU A 466 -47.27 -1.03 2.75
C GLU A 466 -48.62 -0.29 3.00
N SER A 467 -49.25 0.14 1.88
CA SER A 467 -50.61 0.72 1.69
C SER A 467 -50.78 2.22 2.04
N ASP A 468 -51.55 3.08 1.35
CA ASP A 468 -52.66 2.89 0.41
C ASP A 468 -53.00 4.23 -0.32
N LYS A 469 -53.48 4.16 -1.58
CA LYS A 469 -54.45 5.03 -2.33
C LYS A 469 -54.15 6.53 -2.60
N MET A 470 -54.20 6.99 -3.88
CA MET A 470 -55.37 7.47 -4.68
C MET A 470 -56.11 8.63 -3.97
N GLU A 471 -56.43 9.80 -4.54
CA GLU A 471 -56.89 10.18 -5.88
C GLU A 471 -57.03 11.74 -5.95
N VAL A 472 -56.96 12.27 -7.19
CA VAL A 472 -57.83 13.30 -7.80
C VAL A 472 -57.73 14.79 -7.39
N ASP A 473 -57.28 15.56 -8.38
CA ASP A 473 -57.79 16.83 -8.94
C ASP A 473 -58.45 17.88 -8.04
N ASN A 474 -57.97 19.12 -8.21
CA ASN A 474 -58.88 20.22 -8.56
C ASN A 474 -58.14 21.36 -9.27
N GLU A 475 -58.45 21.52 -10.56
CA GLU A 475 -58.34 22.80 -11.25
C GLU A 475 -59.44 23.73 -10.74
N THR A 476 -59.13 25.02 -10.54
CA THR A 476 -60.08 26.09 -10.87
C THR A 476 -59.35 27.43 -11.03
N GLU A 477 -59.34 27.85 -12.29
CA GLU A 477 -59.34 29.22 -12.82
C GLU A 477 -59.64 30.35 -11.83
N THR A 478 -58.92 31.47 -11.93
CA THR A 478 -59.39 32.66 -12.69
C THR A 478 -58.45 33.88 -12.55
N SER A 479 -58.01 34.37 -13.72
CA SER A 479 -58.09 35.76 -14.18
C SER A 479 -57.75 36.93 -13.23
N GLY A 480 -56.77 37.76 -13.64
CA GLY A 480 -56.64 39.12 -13.12
C GLY A 480 -55.52 39.94 -13.78
N LYS A 481 -55.89 40.74 -14.78
CA LYS A 481 -55.06 41.63 -15.61
C LYS A 481 -54.44 42.86 -14.90
N ASN A 482 -53.41 43.38 -15.58
CA ASN A 482 -52.84 44.75 -15.60
C ASN A 482 -51.92 45.10 -14.42
N LYS A 483 -50.71 45.62 -14.62
CA LYS A 483 -50.22 46.51 -15.68
C LYS A 483 -48.70 46.40 -15.81
#